data_AF-A0AAV2P274-F1
#
_entry.id   AF-A0AAV2P274-F1
#
_cell.length_a   1.000
_cell.length_b   1.000
_cell.length_c   1.000
_cell.angle_alpha   90.00
_cell.angle_beta   90.00
_cell.angle_gamma   90.00
#
_symmetry.space_group_name_H-M   'P 1'
#
loop_
_entity.id
_entity.type
_entity.pdbx_description
1 polymer ?
#
loop_
_entity_poly.entity_id
_entity_poly.type
_entity_poly.pdbx_seq_one_letter_code
_entity_poly.pdbx_strand_id
1 'polypeptide(L)'
;MQEARCLCASFSLILAVLLGNWLVTDVNAQQYSCGPLPPKQTRRTATGRIITYRLDAWSQYNNPEEGTKREGDINNAPSSRKTVVTNKALLWPNGIVPYYVNPIIVNQPKKLAVLEAALQIIMSKTCIKFIRIREYGRIPRNNWVNISGHHMGCYSDIGCWQYGPTTMNLDVNHCLDEIGHTIHEMMHALGVYHEHMRPDRDNYITVIWENIQKLHTQNFDLLNNSFVTTYGLPYDYDSIMHYSMTSFAINKQMPTLIPKNPHVQIGQRNHMSHFDVQKLLITYNCKNKISSPMNNFVYTKNSYNNERLTRRNSLTQTDNFDHLKLQQNNLVFKTGVKLEVPIFTMDNSKSNELKNNNYDQEDQWIDLVE
;
A
#
# COMPACT_ATOMS: atom_id res chain seq x y z
N MET A 1 10.12 -27.32 20.02
CA MET A 1 9.55 -27.22 18.65
C MET A 1 8.24 -26.48 18.77
N GLN A 2 8.22 -25.19 18.41
CA GLN A 2 6.99 -24.41 18.27
C GLN A 2 7.00 -23.90 16.84
N GLU A 3 6.13 -24.49 16.02
CA GLU A 3 5.87 -24.02 14.67
C GLU A 3 5.20 -22.65 14.76
N ALA A 4 5.91 -21.61 14.33
CA ALA A 4 5.32 -20.31 14.09
C ALA A 4 4.39 -20.44 12.86
N ARG A 5 3.10 -20.67 13.10
CA ARG A 5 2.07 -20.54 12.08
C ARG A 5 1.98 -19.06 11.71
N CYS A 6 2.39 -18.69 10.50
CA CYS A 6 2.04 -17.40 9.91
C CYS A 6 0.52 -17.36 9.74
N LEU A 7 -0.16 -16.64 10.63
CA LEU A 7 -1.54 -16.25 10.43
C LEU A 7 -1.54 -15.02 9.53
N CYS A 8 -1.62 -15.22 8.20
CA CYS A 8 -2.21 -14.22 7.31
C CYS A 8 -3.72 -14.20 7.59
N ALA A 9 -4.12 -13.57 8.70
CA ALA A 9 -5.53 -13.36 9.01
C ALA A 9 -6.00 -12.12 8.26
N SER A 10 -6.77 -12.32 7.20
CA SER A 10 -7.67 -11.29 6.67
C SER A 10 -8.74 -11.00 7.71
N PHE A 11 -8.66 -9.85 8.39
CA PHE A 11 -9.81 -9.33 9.12
C PHE A 11 -10.82 -8.78 8.11
N SER A 12 -11.72 -9.64 7.64
CA SER A 12 -12.93 -9.21 6.94
C SER A 12 -13.88 -8.57 7.96
N LEU A 13 -13.85 -7.24 8.10
CA LEU A 13 -14.92 -6.51 8.77
C LEU A 13 -16.09 -6.41 7.79
N ILE A 14 -17.06 -7.32 7.92
CA ILE A 14 -18.30 -7.29 7.15
C ILE A 14 -19.16 -6.17 7.73
N LEU A 15 -19.25 -5.04 7.04
CA LEU A 15 -20.32 -4.06 7.25
C LEU A 15 -21.31 -4.18 6.09
N ALA A 16 -22.30 -5.07 6.25
CA ALA A 16 -23.41 -5.18 5.32
C ALA A 16 -24.36 -4.00 5.55
N VAL A 17 -24.31 -2.99 4.68
CA VAL A 17 -25.37 -1.97 4.59
C VAL A 17 -26.34 -2.45 3.51
N LEU A 18 -27.51 -2.93 3.94
CA LEU A 18 -28.61 -3.34 3.07
C LEU A 18 -29.30 -2.11 2.48
N LEU A 19 -28.88 -1.67 1.29
CA LEU A 19 -29.71 -0.89 0.38
C LEU A 19 -29.45 -1.36 -1.06
N GLY A 20 -30.40 -2.09 -1.63
CA GLY A 20 -30.54 -2.31 -3.07
C GLY A 20 -29.62 -3.35 -3.70
N ASN A 21 -30.18 -4.54 -3.95
CA ASN A 21 -29.70 -5.65 -4.79
C ASN A 21 -28.52 -5.35 -5.73
N TRP A 22 -27.29 -5.54 -5.25
CA TRP A 22 -26.17 -6.17 -5.97
C TRP A 22 -25.29 -6.82 -4.89
N LEU A 23 -25.59 -8.08 -4.56
CA LEU A 23 -24.74 -8.89 -3.70
C LEU A 23 -23.43 -9.18 -4.44
N VAL A 24 -22.39 -8.40 -4.15
CA VAL A 24 -21.01 -8.81 -4.45
C VAL A 24 -20.60 -9.77 -3.33
N THR A 25 -21.04 -11.03 -3.43
CA THR A 25 -20.48 -12.12 -2.65
C THR A 25 -19.15 -12.54 -3.27
N ASP A 26 -18.12 -12.60 -2.45
CA ASP A 26 -16.77 -13.11 -2.74
C ASP A 26 -15.99 -12.36 -3.85
N VAL A 27 -15.30 -11.29 -3.43
CA VAL A 27 -13.98 -11.02 -4.02
C VAL A 27 -13.10 -12.16 -3.53
N ASN A 28 -12.84 -13.12 -4.41
CA ASN A 28 -12.02 -14.30 -4.15
C ASN A 28 -10.60 -13.84 -3.82
N ALA A 29 -10.34 -13.51 -2.55
CA ALA A 29 -8.99 -13.33 -2.05
C ALA A 29 -8.36 -14.72 -2.18
N GLN A 30 -7.56 -14.89 -3.22
CA GLN A 30 -6.84 -16.12 -3.47
C GLN A 30 -6.11 -16.45 -2.17
N GLN A 31 -6.56 -17.51 -1.49
CA GLN A 31 -6.04 -17.91 -0.21
C GLN A 31 -4.64 -18.46 -0.50
N TYR A 32 -3.64 -17.58 -0.50
CA TYR A 32 -2.26 -17.98 -0.56
C TYR A 32 -1.98 -18.73 0.74
N SER A 33 -2.12 -20.05 0.66
CA SER A 33 -1.52 -20.95 1.64
C SER A 33 -0.03 -20.63 1.61
N CYS A 34 0.45 -19.85 2.58
CA CYS A 34 1.88 -19.68 2.79
C CYS A 34 2.41 -21.08 3.09
N GLY A 35 3.00 -21.72 2.07
CA GLY A 35 3.75 -22.94 2.26
C GLY A 35 4.79 -22.76 3.37
N PRO A 36 5.31 -23.84 3.95
CA PRO A 36 6.34 -23.73 4.97
C PRO A 36 7.48 -22.84 4.46
N LEU A 37 7.89 -21.87 5.28
CA LEU A 37 8.98 -20.97 4.91
C LEU A 37 10.21 -21.80 4.50
N PRO A 38 10.93 -21.41 3.44
CA PRO A 38 12.12 -22.12 3.01
C PRO A 38 13.11 -22.30 4.16
N PRO A 39 13.91 -23.38 4.16
CA PRO A 39 14.90 -23.57 5.20
C PRO A 39 15.90 -22.42 5.22
N LYS A 40 16.48 -22.18 6.40
CA LYS A 40 17.53 -21.18 6.59
C LYS A 40 18.76 -21.61 5.79
N GLN A 41 19.29 -20.72 4.96
CA GLN A 41 20.47 -20.96 4.14
C GLN A 41 21.65 -20.12 4.64
N THR A 42 22.87 -20.65 4.48
CA THR A 42 24.11 -19.92 4.76
C THR A 42 25.07 -20.14 3.60
N ARG A 43 25.64 -19.05 3.07
CA ARG A 43 26.63 -19.12 2.00
C ARG A 43 27.64 -17.99 2.12
N ARG A 44 28.76 -18.13 1.41
CA ARG A 44 29.77 -17.10 1.25
C ARG A 44 29.48 -16.30 -0.03
N THR A 45 29.46 -14.96 0.07
CA THR A 45 29.32 -14.04 -1.07
C THR A 45 30.60 -14.01 -1.92
N ALA A 46 30.52 -13.41 -3.10
CA ALA A 46 31.69 -13.19 -3.96
C ALA A 46 32.79 -12.37 -3.25
N THR A 47 32.39 -11.47 -2.35
CA THR A 47 33.30 -10.67 -1.50
C THR A 47 33.87 -11.42 -0.28
N GLY A 48 33.53 -12.70 -0.11
CA GLY A 48 34.02 -13.51 1.01
C GLY A 48 33.21 -13.38 2.31
N ARG A 49 32.17 -12.54 2.34
CA ARG A 49 31.28 -12.35 3.49
C ARG A 49 30.36 -13.57 3.64
N ILE A 50 30.22 -14.07 4.86
CA ILE A 50 29.21 -15.09 5.15
C ILE A 50 27.86 -14.39 5.34
N ILE A 51 26.88 -14.80 4.56
CA ILE A 51 25.48 -14.37 4.70
C ILE A 51 24.63 -15.55 5.11
N THR A 52 23.66 -15.26 5.96
CA THR A 52 22.71 -16.24 6.47
C THR A 52 21.32 -15.64 6.36
N TYR A 53 20.42 -16.33 5.65
CA TYR A 53 19.08 -15.81 5.35
C TYR A 53 18.04 -16.93 5.38
N ARG A 54 16.79 -16.53 5.49
CA ARG A 54 15.61 -17.36 5.25
C ARG A 54 14.72 -16.53 4.33
N LEU A 55 14.37 -17.06 3.16
CA LEU A 55 13.45 -16.36 2.26
C LEU A 55 12.09 -16.23 2.95
N ASP A 56 11.46 -15.06 2.81
CA ASP A 56 10.09 -14.86 3.26
C ASP A 56 9.08 -15.49 2.29
N ALA A 57 7.81 -15.49 2.69
CA ALA A 57 6.74 -16.08 1.89
C ALA A 57 6.56 -15.35 0.55
N TRP A 58 6.74 -14.02 0.55
CA TRP A 58 6.56 -13.15 -0.62
C TRP A 58 7.65 -13.34 -1.68
N SER A 59 8.83 -13.79 -1.28
CA SER A 59 9.95 -14.05 -2.18
C SER A 59 9.73 -15.23 -3.13
N GLN A 60 8.65 -15.98 -2.96
CA GLN A 60 8.27 -17.10 -3.84
C GLN A 60 7.34 -16.67 -4.99
N TYR A 61 6.81 -15.45 -4.94
CA TYR A 61 5.85 -14.95 -5.91
C TYR A 61 6.55 -14.30 -7.11
N ASN A 62 6.01 -14.52 -8.31
CA ASN A 62 6.43 -13.81 -9.51
C ASN A 62 5.75 -12.43 -9.52
N ASN A 63 6.47 -11.41 -9.07
CA ASN A 63 5.92 -10.06 -8.95
C ASN A 63 5.74 -9.39 -10.33
N PRO A 64 4.50 -9.03 -10.74
CA PRO A 64 4.23 -8.38 -12.03
C PRO A 64 4.74 -6.93 -12.13
N GLU A 65 5.26 -6.37 -11.03
CA GLU A 65 5.94 -5.07 -10.94
C GLU A 65 7.43 -5.17 -11.35
N GLU A 66 7.99 -6.37 -11.54
CA GLU A 66 9.39 -6.57 -11.97
C GLU A 66 9.58 -6.36 -13.50
N GLY A 67 9.15 -5.20 -14.01
CA GLY A 67 9.20 -4.85 -15.42
C GLY A 67 10.52 -4.21 -15.90
N THR A 68 10.49 -3.72 -17.15
CA THR A 68 11.61 -2.99 -17.78
C THR A 68 11.60 -1.50 -17.49
N LYS A 69 10.60 -1.01 -16.75
CA LYS A 69 10.49 0.40 -16.36
C LYS A 69 11.56 0.74 -15.33
N ARG A 70 11.72 2.04 -15.04
CA ARG A 70 12.61 2.48 -13.96
C ARG A 70 12.11 1.87 -12.66
N GLU A 71 13.01 1.33 -11.84
CA GLU A 71 12.58 0.65 -10.60
C GLU A 71 11.53 -0.45 -10.89
N GLY A 72 11.55 -1.07 -12.07
CA GLY A 72 10.60 -2.13 -12.44
C GLY A 72 9.29 -1.62 -13.02
N ASP A 73 8.66 -0.67 -12.34
CA ASP A 73 7.25 -0.28 -12.50
C ASP A 73 7.02 1.25 -12.49
N ILE A 74 8.08 2.07 -12.47
CA ILE A 74 7.95 3.53 -12.61
C ILE A 74 8.19 3.93 -14.06
N ASN A 75 7.13 4.34 -14.76
CA ASN A 75 7.22 4.69 -16.18
C ASN A 75 7.89 6.05 -16.38
N ASN A 76 7.34 7.13 -15.81
CA ASN A 76 7.95 8.45 -15.81
C ASN A 76 8.12 8.99 -14.37
N ALA A 77 9.29 9.61 -14.12
CA ALA A 77 9.61 10.27 -12.86
C ALA A 77 10.44 11.55 -13.10
N PRO A 78 10.30 12.58 -12.24
CA PRO A 78 11.14 13.78 -12.28
C PRO A 78 12.64 13.45 -12.17
N SER A 79 13.49 14.33 -12.71
CA SER A 79 14.96 14.20 -12.61
C SER A 79 15.47 14.28 -11.16
N SER A 80 14.80 15.04 -10.29
CA SER A 80 15.07 15.08 -8.84
C SER A 80 14.27 14.00 -8.10
N ARG A 81 14.94 12.95 -7.61
CA ARG A 81 14.34 11.77 -6.96
C ARG A 81 14.07 11.99 -5.47
N LYS A 82 12.85 11.71 -4.98
CA LYS A 82 12.42 11.88 -3.57
C LYS A 82 11.78 10.58 -3.06
N THR A 83 11.68 10.26 -1.76
CA THR A 83 10.92 9.05 -1.29
C THR A 83 9.42 9.27 -1.34
N VAL A 84 9.01 10.52 -1.16
CA VAL A 84 7.70 11.04 -1.56
C VAL A 84 7.95 12.36 -2.27
N VAL A 85 7.20 12.64 -3.33
CA VAL A 85 7.37 13.87 -4.09
C VAL A 85 7.03 15.08 -3.20
N THR A 86 8.05 15.85 -2.82
CA THR A 86 7.83 17.13 -2.08
C THR A 86 7.65 18.33 -2.99
N ASN A 87 7.85 18.15 -4.30
CA ASN A 87 7.47 19.18 -5.26
C ASN A 87 5.93 19.19 -5.34
N LYS A 88 5.32 20.21 -4.73
CA LYS A 88 3.85 20.39 -4.73
C LYS A 88 3.25 20.39 -6.14
N ALA A 89 4.03 20.74 -7.16
CA ALA A 89 3.62 20.76 -8.56
C ALA A 89 3.31 19.36 -9.13
N LEU A 90 3.73 18.30 -8.43
CA LEU A 90 3.52 16.89 -8.79
C LEU A 90 2.56 16.20 -7.82
N LEU A 91 1.98 16.94 -6.88
CA LEU A 91 0.91 16.44 -6.02
C LEU A 91 -0.43 16.76 -6.66
N TRP A 92 -1.41 15.88 -6.45
CA TRP A 92 -2.77 16.10 -6.92
C TRP A 92 -3.39 17.31 -6.21
N PRO A 93 -3.88 18.33 -6.96
CA PRO A 93 -4.52 19.49 -6.37
C PRO A 93 -5.65 19.08 -5.41
N ASN A 94 -5.59 19.59 -4.17
CA ASN A 94 -6.53 19.26 -3.10
C ASN A 94 -6.66 17.75 -2.76
N GLY A 95 -5.71 16.92 -3.20
CA GLY A 95 -5.81 15.46 -3.06
C GLY A 95 -6.93 14.85 -3.90
N ILE A 96 -7.39 15.54 -4.96
CA ILE A 96 -8.43 15.05 -5.86
C ILE A 96 -7.75 14.43 -7.08
N VAL A 97 -8.06 13.17 -7.35
CA VAL A 97 -7.49 12.36 -8.43
C VAL A 97 -8.60 11.96 -9.41
N PRO A 98 -8.83 12.73 -10.47
CA PRO A 98 -9.68 12.28 -11.58
C PRO A 98 -9.02 11.09 -12.27
N TYR A 99 -9.79 10.05 -12.59
CA TYR A 99 -9.25 8.88 -13.29
C TYR A 99 -10.21 8.35 -14.34
N TYR A 100 -9.65 7.87 -15.45
CA TYR A 100 -10.38 7.16 -16.49
C TYR A 100 -9.90 5.71 -16.55
N VAL A 101 -10.84 4.78 -16.74
CA VAL A 101 -10.55 3.34 -16.79
C VAL A 101 -10.84 2.83 -18.18
N ASN A 102 -9.84 2.21 -18.81
CA ASN A 102 -9.98 1.65 -20.14
C ASN A 102 -11.07 0.54 -20.18
N PRO A 103 -11.86 0.45 -21.27
CA PRO A 103 -12.88 -0.59 -21.44
C PRO A 103 -12.39 -2.03 -21.21
N ILE A 104 -11.11 -2.33 -21.45
CA ILE A 104 -10.53 -3.66 -21.19
C ILE A 104 -10.70 -4.11 -19.72
N ILE A 105 -10.68 -3.16 -18.77
CA ILE A 105 -10.94 -3.41 -17.35
C ILE A 105 -12.44 -3.24 -17.06
N VAL A 106 -13.09 -2.19 -17.59
CA VAL A 106 -14.50 -1.89 -17.30
C VAL A 106 -15.43 -3.04 -17.69
N ASN A 107 -15.13 -3.73 -18.79
CA ASN A 107 -15.91 -4.86 -19.27
C ASN A 107 -15.66 -6.16 -18.48
N GLN A 108 -14.85 -6.10 -17.41
CA GLN A 108 -14.57 -7.21 -16.51
C GLN A 108 -14.98 -6.83 -15.07
N PRO A 109 -16.23 -7.07 -14.66
CA PRO A 109 -16.79 -6.56 -13.40
C PRO A 109 -15.96 -6.92 -12.16
N LYS A 110 -15.40 -8.13 -12.10
CA LYS A 110 -14.53 -8.56 -10.98
C LYS A 110 -13.24 -7.74 -10.89
N LYS A 111 -12.59 -7.49 -12.03
CA LYS A 111 -11.34 -6.72 -12.11
C LYS A 111 -11.58 -5.24 -11.80
N LEU A 112 -12.67 -4.68 -12.33
CA LEU A 112 -13.11 -3.33 -11.98
C LEU A 112 -13.41 -3.20 -10.48
N ALA A 113 -14.06 -4.19 -9.86
CA ALA A 113 -14.34 -4.18 -8.43
C ALA A 113 -13.06 -4.20 -7.58
N VAL A 114 -12.02 -4.95 -7.97
CA VAL A 114 -10.71 -4.92 -7.30
C VAL A 114 -10.08 -3.53 -7.36
N LEU A 115 -10.10 -2.90 -8.54
CA LEU A 115 -9.63 -1.51 -8.70
C LEU A 115 -10.41 -0.56 -7.79
N GLU A 116 -11.74 -0.56 -7.86
CA GLU A 116 -12.58 0.34 -7.07
C GLU A 116 -12.40 0.09 -5.56
N ALA A 117 -12.23 -1.16 -5.12
CA ALA A 117 -11.94 -1.49 -3.73
C ALA A 117 -10.58 -0.94 -3.26
N ALA A 118 -9.53 -1.03 -4.08
CA ALA A 118 -8.21 -0.47 -3.75
C ALA A 118 -8.30 1.06 -3.52
N LEU A 119 -9.01 1.76 -4.40
CA LEU A 119 -9.24 3.21 -4.27
C LEU A 119 -10.02 3.55 -3.00
N GLN A 120 -11.04 2.75 -2.65
CA GLN A 120 -11.80 2.93 -1.41
C GLN A 120 -10.94 2.71 -0.16
N ILE A 121 -10.03 1.75 -0.16
CA ILE A 121 -9.09 1.55 0.96
C ILE A 121 -8.26 2.81 1.21
N ILE A 122 -7.67 3.39 0.15
CA ILE A 122 -6.88 4.63 0.27
C ILE A 122 -7.77 5.79 0.75
N MET A 123 -8.97 5.96 0.19
CA MET A 123 -9.91 7.02 0.58
C MET A 123 -10.39 6.89 2.03
N SER A 124 -10.53 5.67 2.55
CA SER A 124 -10.98 5.44 3.94
C SER A 124 -9.93 5.87 4.96
N LYS A 125 -8.65 5.72 4.62
CA LYS A 125 -7.49 5.98 5.50
C LYS A 125 -6.93 7.38 5.35
N THR A 126 -7.25 8.09 4.27
CA THR A 126 -6.67 9.40 3.95
C THR A 126 -7.74 10.46 3.66
N CYS A 127 -7.33 11.67 3.27
CA CYS A 127 -8.22 12.72 2.77
C CYS A 127 -8.32 12.74 1.23
N ILE A 128 -7.58 11.87 0.54
CA ILE A 128 -7.54 11.80 -0.93
C ILE A 128 -8.90 11.34 -1.46
N LYS A 129 -9.29 11.83 -2.62
CA LYS A 129 -10.54 11.50 -3.32
C LYS A 129 -10.26 11.08 -4.74
N PHE A 130 -10.74 9.90 -5.13
CA PHE A 130 -10.72 9.45 -6.52
C PHE A 130 -12.06 9.75 -7.18
N ILE A 131 -12.03 10.37 -8.36
CA ILE A 131 -13.23 10.72 -9.12
C ILE A 131 -13.19 10.02 -10.47
N ARG A 132 -14.10 9.07 -10.68
CA ARG A 132 -14.17 8.32 -11.94
C ARG A 132 -14.77 9.17 -13.05
N ILE A 133 -14.03 9.35 -14.13
CA ILE A 133 -14.50 9.92 -15.38
C ILE A 133 -15.08 8.77 -16.21
N ARG A 134 -16.40 8.80 -16.44
CA ARG A 134 -17.12 7.74 -17.18
C ARG A 134 -17.18 8.00 -18.68
N GLU A 135 -17.26 9.27 -19.07
CA GLU A 135 -17.36 9.70 -20.46
C GLU A 135 -15.99 10.17 -20.95
N TYR A 136 -15.47 9.53 -22.00
CA TYR A 136 -14.16 9.87 -22.57
C TYR A 136 -14.08 11.35 -23.00
N GLY A 137 -15.16 11.91 -23.52
CA GLY A 137 -15.24 13.33 -23.90
C GLY A 137 -15.18 14.32 -22.72
N ARG A 138 -15.30 13.86 -21.47
CA ARG A 138 -15.18 14.70 -20.26
C ARG A 138 -13.80 14.61 -19.60
N ILE A 139 -12.84 13.93 -20.23
CA ILE A 139 -11.48 13.85 -19.73
C ILE A 139 -10.86 15.25 -19.77
N PRO A 140 -10.31 15.76 -18.66
CA PRO A 140 -9.65 17.06 -18.65
C PRO A 140 -8.35 17.02 -19.45
N ARG A 141 -7.87 18.18 -19.87
CA ARG A 141 -6.62 18.30 -20.65
C ARG A 141 -5.39 17.74 -19.90
N ASN A 142 -5.35 17.88 -18.58
CA ASN A 142 -4.26 17.47 -17.71
C ASN A 142 -4.79 17.06 -16.33
N ASN A 143 -3.88 16.61 -15.45
CA ASN A 143 -4.20 16.26 -14.06
C ASN A 143 -5.31 15.20 -13.95
N TRP A 144 -5.10 14.06 -14.62
CA TRP A 144 -5.93 12.86 -14.48
C TRP A 144 -5.08 11.60 -14.63
N VAL A 145 -5.56 10.47 -14.12
CA VAL A 145 -4.89 9.16 -14.28
C VAL A 145 -5.55 8.39 -15.41
N ASN A 146 -4.75 7.93 -16.38
CA ASN A 146 -5.19 7.01 -17.42
C ASN A 146 -4.86 5.58 -17.00
N ILE A 147 -5.87 4.79 -16.61
CA ILE A 147 -5.69 3.40 -16.18
C ILE A 147 -5.98 2.46 -17.36
N SER A 148 -4.92 1.87 -17.90
CA SER A 148 -4.96 0.81 -18.90
C SER A 148 -4.80 -0.58 -18.26
N GLY A 149 -5.03 -1.63 -19.05
CA GLY A 149 -4.90 -3.02 -18.59
C GLY A 149 -4.27 -3.95 -19.62
N HIS A 150 -3.24 -3.47 -20.31
CA HIS A 150 -2.52 -4.23 -21.31
C HIS A 150 -1.57 -5.26 -20.67
N HIS A 151 -1.17 -6.28 -21.43
CA HIS A 151 -0.24 -7.33 -21.00
C HIS A 151 1.22 -6.85 -20.95
N MET A 152 1.47 -5.85 -20.11
CA MET A 152 2.75 -5.14 -19.99
C MET A 152 3.21 -5.00 -18.53
N GLY A 153 2.67 -5.83 -17.63
CA GLY A 153 2.95 -5.76 -16.19
C GLY A 153 2.23 -4.63 -15.47
N CYS A 154 2.55 -4.44 -14.19
CA CYS A 154 2.05 -3.34 -13.37
C CYS A 154 3.05 -2.18 -13.44
N TYR A 155 2.56 -0.98 -13.72
CA TYR A 155 3.39 0.23 -13.63
C TYR A 155 2.57 1.51 -13.53
N SER A 156 3.19 2.55 -12.99
CA SER A 156 2.62 3.89 -12.91
C SER A 156 3.66 4.98 -13.12
N ASP A 157 3.21 6.15 -13.57
CA ASP A 157 3.98 7.37 -13.45
C ASP A 157 3.96 7.87 -12.00
N ILE A 158 5.00 8.62 -11.59
CA ILE A 158 5.05 9.22 -10.25
C ILE A 158 4.31 10.56 -10.22
N GLY A 159 3.32 10.66 -9.33
CA GLY A 159 2.61 11.92 -9.05
C GLY A 159 1.71 12.41 -10.18
N CYS A 160 1.23 13.65 -10.04
CA CYS A 160 0.36 14.33 -11.00
C CYS A 160 1.15 15.01 -12.13
N TRP A 161 0.90 14.61 -13.37
CA TRP A 161 1.50 15.23 -14.56
C TRP A 161 0.66 16.40 -15.08
N GLN A 162 1.30 17.58 -15.20
CA GLN A 162 0.61 18.83 -15.60
C GLN A 162 0.39 18.99 -17.11
N TYR A 163 1.07 18.17 -17.92
CA TYR A 163 1.07 18.28 -19.39
C TYR A 163 0.36 17.12 -20.08
N GLY A 164 -0.33 16.26 -19.33
CA GLY A 164 -1.04 15.09 -19.85
C GLY A 164 -1.57 14.21 -18.72
N PRO A 165 -2.00 12.97 -19.03
CA PRO A 165 -2.33 12.00 -18.01
C PRO A 165 -1.10 11.55 -17.23
N THR A 166 -1.33 11.17 -15.98
CA THR A 166 -0.48 10.20 -15.27
C THR A 166 -0.82 8.83 -15.82
N THR A 167 0.14 8.16 -16.45
CA THR A 167 -0.07 6.86 -17.08
C THR A 167 0.00 5.76 -16.02
N MET A 168 -0.93 4.82 -16.06
CA MET A 168 -0.92 3.63 -15.22
C MET A 168 -1.37 2.43 -16.04
N ASN A 169 -0.66 1.31 -15.92
CA ASN A 169 -1.09 0.03 -16.46
C ASN A 169 -1.29 -0.97 -15.33
N LEU A 170 -2.47 -1.57 -15.27
CA LEU A 170 -2.82 -2.67 -14.39
C LEU A 170 -3.18 -3.87 -15.27
N ASP A 171 -2.17 -4.67 -15.64
CA ASP A 171 -2.36 -5.89 -16.42
C ASP A 171 -3.52 -6.71 -15.87
N VAL A 172 -4.55 -6.90 -16.71
CA VAL A 172 -5.80 -7.55 -16.32
C VAL A 172 -5.60 -8.97 -15.84
N ASN A 173 -4.50 -9.63 -16.23
CA ASN A 173 -4.18 -11.01 -15.86
C ASN A 173 -3.35 -11.16 -14.58
N HIS A 174 -2.82 -10.06 -14.04
CA HIS A 174 -1.85 -10.13 -12.93
C HIS A 174 -2.06 -9.05 -11.85
N CYS A 175 -2.23 -7.78 -12.25
CA CYS A 175 -2.28 -6.64 -11.32
C CYS A 175 -3.64 -6.47 -10.62
N LEU A 176 -4.66 -7.14 -11.13
CA LEU A 176 -6.06 -7.03 -10.68
C LEU A 176 -6.61 -8.34 -10.09
N ASP A 177 -5.73 -9.30 -9.79
CA ASP A 177 -6.06 -10.50 -9.00
C ASP A 177 -5.82 -10.28 -7.50
N GLU A 178 -4.84 -9.45 -7.17
CA GLU A 178 -4.55 -9.02 -5.80
C GLU A 178 -4.70 -7.52 -5.67
N ILE A 179 -5.42 -7.09 -4.64
CA ILE A 179 -5.69 -5.67 -4.41
C ILE A 179 -4.42 -4.86 -4.14
N GLY A 180 -3.39 -5.49 -3.58
CA GLY A 180 -2.16 -4.80 -3.20
C GLY A 180 -1.37 -4.24 -4.37
N HIS A 181 -1.33 -4.92 -5.52
CA HIS A 181 -0.70 -4.38 -6.73
C HIS A 181 -1.38 -3.08 -7.16
N THR A 182 -2.71 -3.03 -7.13
CA THR A 182 -3.42 -1.80 -7.47
C THR A 182 -3.18 -0.68 -6.46
N ILE A 183 -3.10 -1.01 -5.16
CA ILE A 183 -2.74 -0.03 -4.12
C ILE A 183 -1.32 0.49 -4.35
N HIS A 184 -0.36 -0.38 -4.65
CA HIS A 184 1.03 -0.05 -4.91
C HIS A 184 1.15 0.95 -6.06
N GLU A 185 0.57 0.63 -7.23
CA GLU A 185 0.59 1.52 -8.38
C GLU A 185 -0.12 2.85 -8.10
N MET A 186 -1.20 2.83 -7.34
CA MET A 186 -1.87 4.06 -6.95
C MET A 186 -1.04 4.89 -5.96
N MET A 187 -0.23 4.27 -5.12
CA MET A 187 0.73 5.00 -4.28
C MET A 187 1.82 5.68 -5.11
N HIS A 188 2.30 5.06 -6.21
CA HIS A 188 3.16 5.73 -7.19
C HIS A 188 2.49 6.95 -7.82
N ALA A 189 1.26 6.79 -8.32
CA ALA A 189 0.49 7.90 -8.88
C ALA A 189 0.26 9.02 -7.86
N LEU A 190 0.20 8.71 -6.55
CA LEU A 190 0.10 9.69 -5.47
C LEU A 190 1.43 10.34 -5.08
N GLY A 191 2.54 9.90 -5.67
CA GLY A 191 3.86 10.48 -5.50
C GLY A 191 4.78 9.73 -4.54
N VAL A 192 4.51 8.47 -4.20
CA VAL A 192 5.34 7.66 -3.30
C VAL A 192 6.30 6.80 -4.13
N TYR A 193 7.57 6.76 -3.75
CA TYR A 193 8.58 5.87 -4.35
C TYR A 193 8.81 4.63 -3.49
N HIS A 194 9.60 3.70 -3.99
CA HIS A 194 9.95 2.50 -3.25
C HIS A 194 10.69 2.76 -1.94
N GLU A 195 10.36 1.96 -0.93
CA GLU A 195 10.94 2.07 0.42
C GLU A 195 12.41 1.62 0.44
N HIS A 196 12.79 0.59 -0.33
CA HIS A 196 14.16 0.05 -0.35
C HIS A 196 15.19 0.98 -0.99
N MET A 197 14.74 2.07 -1.58
CA MET A 197 15.61 3.08 -2.18
C MET A 197 15.77 4.32 -1.30
N ARG A 198 15.19 4.31 -0.09
CA ARG A 198 15.46 5.37 0.89
C ARG A 198 16.98 5.54 1.09
N PRO A 199 17.48 6.78 1.22
CA PRO A 199 18.91 7.02 1.43
C PRO A 199 19.48 6.39 2.70
N ASP A 200 18.65 6.12 3.71
CA ASP A 200 19.02 5.46 4.96
C ASP A 200 18.85 3.92 4.92
N ARG A 201 18.43 3.33 3.79
CA ARG A 201 18.08 1.90 3.68
C ARG A 201 19.22 0.96 4.06
N ASP A 202 20.47 1.35 3.84
CA ASP A 202 21.63 0.53 4.18
C ASP A 202 21.81 0.36 5.70
N ASN A 203 21.08 1.11 6.54
CA ASN A 203 20.98 0.85 7.98
C ASN A 203 20.01 -0.29 8.33
N TYR A 204 19.13 -0.68 7.41
CA TYR A 204 17.98 -1.55 7.65
C TYR A 204 18.01 -2.84 6.82
N ILE A 205 18.53 -2.78 5.60
CA ILE A 205 18.68 -3.94 4.72
C ILE A 205 20.12 -4.05 4.20
N THR A 206 20.47 -5.21 3.66
CA THR A 206 21.70 -5.45 2.91
C THR A 206 21.33 -5.80 1.48
N VAL A 207 21.88 -5.07 0.51
CA VAL A 207 21.75 -5.40 -0.92
C VAL A 207 22.86 -6.37 -1.33
N ILE A 208 22.49 -7.47 -1.96
CA ILE A 208 23.37 -8.52 -2.46
C ILE A 208 23.54 -8.33 -3.97
N TRP A 209 24.38 -7.36 -4.35
CA TRP A 209 24.53 -6.88 -5.72
C TRP A 209 24.85 -7.97 -6.74
N GLU A 210 25.67 -8.94 -6.36
CA GLU A 210 26.05 -10.10 -7.19
C GLU A 210 24.87 -11.02 -7.56
N ASN A 211 23.74 -10.93 -6.86
CA ASN A 211 22.54 -11.72 -7.12
C ASN A 211 21.53 -11.01 -8.02
N ILE A 212 21.75 -9.73 -8.33
CA ILE A 212 20.82 -8.91 -9.12
C ILE A 212 21.09 -9.12 -10.60
N GLN A 213 20.04 -9.25 -11.41
CA GLN A 213 20.15 -9.28 -12.86
C GLN A 213 20.86 -8.01 -13.35
N LYS A 214 21.90 -8.16 -14.18
CA LYS A 214 22.80 -7.06 -14.57
C LYS A 214 22.07 -5.82 -15.11
N LEU A 215 21.01 -6.03 -15.91
CA LEU A 215 20.20 -4.97 -16.52
C LEU A 215 19.29 -4.21 -15.53
N HIS A 216 19.19 -4.67 -14.28
CA HIS A 216 18.27 -4.14 -13.27
C HIS A 216 18.99 -3.59 -12.03
N THR A 217 20.33 -3.49 -12.05
CA THR A 217 21.12 -3.01 -10.90
C THR A 217 20.72 -1.59 -10.48
N GLN A 218 20.40 -0.72 -11.42
CA GLN A 218 19.92 0.64 -11.16
C GLN A 218 18.59 0.70 -10.38
N ASN A 219 17.79 -0.36 -10.36
CA ASN A 219 16.54 -0.44 -9.59
C ASN A 219 16.79 -0.54 -8.07
N PHE A 220 18.06 -0.61 -7.65
CA PHE A 220 18.50 -0.69 -6.25
C PHE A 220 19.30 0.54 -5.82
N ASP A 221 19.46 1.53 -6.69
CA ASP A 221 20.18 2.76 -6.36
C ASP A 221 19.46 3.55 -5.27
N LEU A 222 20.21 4.22 -4.40
CA LEU A 222 19.62 5.12 -3.42
C LEU A 222 18.99 6.33 -4.13
N LEU A 223 17.85 6.78 -3.64
CA LEU A 223 17.30 8.09 -3.97
C LEU A 223 18.24 9.17 -3.38
N ASN A 224 18.28 10.35 -3.98
CA ASN A 224 19.23 11.39 -3.59
C ASN A 224 18.74 12.16 -2.34
N ASN A 225 19.55 12.17 -1.28
CA ASN A 225 19.31 12.91 -0.02
C ASN A 225 18.90 14.38 -0.20
N SER A 226 19.36 15.04 -1.26
CA SER A 226 19.07 16.46 -1.52
C SER A 226 17.61 16.73 -1.90
N PHE A 227 16.85 15.68 -2.21
CA PHE A 227 15.51 15.77 -2.72
C PHE A 227 14.54 14.86 -1.94
N VAL A 228 15.02 13.85 -1.25
CA VAL A 228 14.22 12.91 -0.47
C VAL A 228 13.73 13.48 0.86
N THR A 229 12.47 13.20 1.24
CA THR A 229 11.99 13.37 2.61
C THR A 229 11.43 12.07 3.16
N THR A 230 12.02 11.55 4.23
CA THR A 230 11.41 10.48 5.00
C THR A 230 10.25 10.97 5.88
N TYR A 231 10.00 12.30 5.89
CA TYR A 231 9.13 12.97 6.86
C TYR A 231 9.49 12.67 8.33
N GLY A 232 10.73 12.22 8.60
CA GLY A 232 11.14 11.75 9.91
C GLY A 232 10.54 10.39 10.30
N LEU A 233 9.86 9.69 9.38
CA LEU A 233 9.27 8.39 9.64
C LEU A 233 10.34 7.29 9.68
N PRO A 234 10.19 6.29 10.57
CA PRO A 234 11.04 5.10 10.59
C PRO A 234 11.05 4.38 9.23
N TYR A 235 12.10 3.56 9.01
CA TYR A 235 12.13 2.65 7.86
C TYR A 235 11.06 1.58 8.00
N ASP A 236 10.29 1.37 6.94
CA ASP A 236 9.09 0.55 6.98
C ASP A 236 9.25 -0.75 6.19
N TYR A 237 9.68 -1.81 6.86
CA TYR A 237 9.78 -3.15 6.24
C TYR A 237 8.43 -3.68 5.74
N ASP A 238 7.32 -3.27 6.36
CA ASP A 238 5.96 -3.70 6.03
C ASP A 238 5.31 -2.82 4.95
N SER A 239 6.03 -1.81 4.45
CA SER A 239 5.55 -0.93 3.39
C SER A 239 5.12 -1.74 2.16
N ILE A 240 3.94 -1.43 1.63
CA ILE A 240 3.49 -1.99 0.35
C ILE A 240 4.41 -1.56 -0.80
N MET A 241 5.18 -0.49 -0.61
CA MET A 241 6.18 0.04 -1.53
C MET A 241 7.57 -0.60 -1.35
N HIS A 242 7.70 -1.65 -0.53
CA HIS A 242 8.97 -2.37 -0.37
C HIS A 242 9.06 -3.53 -1.37
N TYR A 243 10.23 -3.73 -1.97
CA TYR A 243 10.55 -4.95 -2.72
C TYR A 243 10.62 -6.20 -1.84
N SER A 244 10.43 -7.38 -2.45
CA SER A 244 10.65 -8.66 -1.78
C SER A 244 12.15 -8.99 -1.71
N MET A 245 12.52 -10.06 -0.99
CA MET A 245 13.94 -10.44 -0.90
C MET A 245 14.51 -10.89 -2.25
N THR A 246 13.69 -11.29 -3.22
CA THR A 246 14.12 -11.91 -4.49
C THR A 246 13.78 -11.05 -5.72
N SER A 247 13.42 -9.78 -5.51
CA SER A 247 13.16 -8.85 -6.60
C SER A 247 14.38 -8.75 -7.52
N PHE A 248 14.16 -8.92 -8.83
CA PHE A 248 15.20 -8.92 -9.88
C PHE A 248 16.37 -9.87 -9.63
N ALA A 249 16.16 -10.96 -8.88
CA ALA A 249 17.19 -11.96 -8.66
C ALA A 249 17.51 -12.70 -9.97
N ILE A 250 18.79 -13.02 -10.20
CA ILE A 250 19.24 -13.95 -11.25
C ILE A 250 18.62 -15.34 -10.99
N ASN A 251 18.50 -15.70 -9.72
CA ASN A 251 17.94 -16.94 -9.25
C ASN A 251 17.00 -16.63 -8.07
N LYS A 252 15.70 -16.96 -8.20
CA LYS A 252 14.67 -16.70 -7.18
C LYS A 252 14.85 -17.48 -5.87
N GLN A 253 15.79 -18.42 -5.79
CA GLN A 253 16.22 -19.06 -4.52
C GLN A 253 17.30 -18.27 -3.78
N MET A 254 17.84 -17.21 -4.38
CA MET A 254 18.87 -16.35 -3.80
C MET A 254 18.35 -14.92 -3.62
N PRO A 255 18.50 -14.32 -2.42
CA PRO A 255 17.99 -13.00 -2.15
C PRO A 255 18.89 -11.92 -2.77
N THR A 256 18.27 -10.87 -3.32
CA THR A 256 18.89 -9.58 -3.64
C THR A 256 18.82 -8.62 -2.47
N LEU A 257 17.82 -8.74 -1.59
CA LEU A 257 17.66 -7.95 -0.37
C LEU A 257 17.60 -8.84 0.86
N ILE A 258 18.30 -8.47 1.92
CA ILE A 258 18.25 -9.17 3.22
C ILE A 258 17.98 -8.15 4.33
N PRO A 259 16.84 -8.24 5.04
CA PRO A 259 16.61 -7.44 6.25
C PRO A 259 17.69 -7.69 7.31
N LYS A 260 18.20 -6.61 7.93
CA LYS A 260 19.15 -6.73 9.04
C LYS A 260 18.48 -7.23 10.32
N ASN A 261 17.19 -6.93 10.51
CA ASN A 261 16.37 -7.58 11.52
C ASN A 261 15.85 -8.92 10.95
N PRO A 262 16.23 -10.09 11.50
CA PRO A 262 15.82 -11.38 10.96
C PRO A 262 14.36 -11.76 11.27
N HIS A 263 13.63 -10.93 12.03
CA HIS A 263 12.25 -11.19 12.45
C HIS A 263 11.20 -10.45 11.62
N VAL A 264 11.61 -9.65 10.63
CA VAL A 264 10.69 -8.92 9.75
C VAL A 264 10.64 -9.58 8.37
N GLN A 265 9.50 -9.41 7.69
CA GLN A 265 9.31 -9.79 6.30
C GLN A 265 9.25 -8.53 5.44
N ILE A 266 9.53 -8.65 4.15
CA ILE A 266 9.46 -7.54 3.19
C ILE A 266 8.72 -7.98 1.92
N GLY A 267 8.21 -7.01 1.14
CA GLY A 267 7.61 -7.30 -0.16
C GLY A 267 6.14 -7.71 -0.13
N GLN A 268 5.43 -7.48 0.98
CA GLN A 268 4.01 -7.84 1.08
C GLN A 268 3.13 -7.03 0.10
N ARG A 269 2.07 -7.67 -0.40
CA ARG A 269 1.04 -7.06 -1.28
C ARG A 269 -0.38 -7.26 -0.72
N ASN A 270 -0.50 -7.28 0.59
CA ASN A 270 -1.78 -7.45 1.29
C ASN A 270 -2.43 -6.11 1.68
N HIS A 271 -1.65 -5.16 2.20
CA HIS A 271 -2.20 -3.96 2.83
C HIS A 271 -1.26 -2.76 2.76
N MET A 272 -1.82 -1.55 2.89
CA MET A 272 -1.02 -0.37 3.22
C MET A 272 -0.58 -0.44 4.67
N SER A 273 0.71 -0.28 4.92
CA SER A 273 1.26 -0.22 6.27
C SER A 273 0.76 1.03 7.02
N HIS A 274 1.06 1.09 8.32
CA HIS A 274 0.83 2.31 9.09
C HIS A 274 1.61 3.51 8.54
N PHE A 275 2.88 3.34 8.16
CA PHE A 275 3.71 4.44 7.69
C PHE A 275 3.41 4.83 6.24
N ASP A 276 2.88 3.93 5.42
CA ASP A 276 2.33 4.26 4.09
C ASP A 276 1.19 5.26 4.19
N VAL A 277 0.26 5.01 5.13
CA VAL A 277 -0.84 5.93 5.41
C VAL A 277 -0.31 7.26 5.92
N GLN A 278 0.61 7.24 6.89
CA GLN A 278 1.19 8.49 7.42
C GLN A 278 1.88 9.32 6.34
N LYS A 279 2.64 8.71 5.43
CA LYS A 279 3.27 9.41 4.29
C LYS A 279 2.23 10.20 3.51
N LEU A 280 1.09 9.59 3.17
CA LEU A 280 0.03 10.27 2.43
C LEU A 280 -0.66 11.36 3.26
N LEU A 281 -0.94 11.10 4.54
CA LEU A 281 -1.55 12.09 5.44
C LEU A 281 -0.69 13.36 5.58
N ILE A 282 0.62 13.20 5.71
CA ILE A 282 1.59 14.31 5.79
C ILE A 282 1.69 15.01 4.42
N THR A 283 1.85 14.25 3.34
CA THR A 283 2.05 14.78 1.98
C THR A 283 0.87 15.60 1.50
N TYR A 284 -0.35 15.12 1.72
CA TYR A 284 -1.59 15.80 1.31
C TYR A 284 -2.19 16.68 2.43
N ASN A 285 -1.46 16.88 3.53
CA ASN A 285 -1.86 17.72 4.67
C ASN A 285 -3.30 17.45 5.15
N CYS A 286 -3.59 16.18 5.44
CA CYS A 286 -4.92 15.72 5.80
C CYS A 286 -5.32 16.16 7.23
N LYS A 287 -5.78 17.40 7.39
CA LYS A 287 -6.06 18.06 8.68
C LYS A 287 -7.00 17.29 9.63
N ASN A 288 -7.99 16.56 9.10
CA ASN A 288 -9.03 15.91 9.90
C ASN A 288 -8.74 14.43 10.25
N LYS A 289 -7.59 13.89 9.82
CA LYS A 289 -7.23 12.46 9.98
C LYS A 289 -5.92 12.25 10.75
N ILE A 290 -5.22 13.32 11.11
CA ILE A 290 -3.97 13.29 11.91
C ILE A 290 -4.27 13.13 13.41
N SER A 291 -5.53 13.29 13.84
CA SER A 291 -5.95 13.32 15.26
C SER A 291 -6.41 11.98 15.86
N SER A 292 -6.23 10.85 15.17
CA SER A 292 -6.35 9.55 15.87
C SER A 292 -5.14 9.41 16.82
N PRO A 293 -5.33 9.19 18.14
CA PRO A 293 -4.26 9.34 19.11
C PRO A 293 -3.10 8.41 18.78
N MET A 294 -1.94 9.04 18.62
CA MET A 294 -0.63 8.42 18.72
C MET A 294 -0.53 7.76 20.10
N ASN A 295 -0.96 6.50 20.21
CA ASN A 295 -0.72 5.72 21.42
C ASN A 295 0.80 5.50 21.53
N ASN A 296 1.42 6.39 22.30
CA ASN A 296 2.73 6.31 22.95
C ASN A 296 3.47 4.97 22.78
N PHE A 297 4.12 4.76 21.63
CA PHE A 297 5.34 3.98 21.61
C PHE A 297 6.48 4.91 22.00
N VAL A 298 6.63 5.13 23.30
CA VAL A 298 7.86 5.69 23.86
C VAL A 298 8.95 4.65 23.61
N TYR A 299 9.73 4.82 22.55
CA TYR A 299 11.01 4.14 22.42
C TYR A 299 11.93 4.73 23.49
N THR A 300 12.03 4.06 24.64
CA THR A 300 13.08 4.35 25.62
C THR A 300 14.43 4.07 24.96
N LYS A 301 15.14 5.15 24.67
CA LYS A 301 16.52 5.16 24.20
C LYS A 301 17.39 4.67 25.36
N ASN A 302 17.72 3.38 25.41
CA ASN A 302 18.72 2.86 26.34
C ASN A 302 20.10 3.39 25.92
N SER A 303 20.47 4.56 26.43
CA SER A 303 21.84 5.04 26.40
C SER A 303 22.61 4.29 27.49
N TYR A 304 23.50 3.41 27.06
CA TYR A 304 24.61 2.94 27.88
C TYR A 304 25.43 4.15 28.30
N ASN A 305 25.38 4.52 29.59
CA ASN A 305 26.41 5.34 30.20
C ASN A 305 26.99 4.58 31.39
N ASN A 306 28.21 4.10 31.18
CA ASN A 306 29.14 3.72 32.24
C ASN A 306 29.59 5.00 32.95
N GLU A 307 29.06 5.28 34.14
CA GLU A 307 29.79 6.11 35.10
C GLU A 307 29.85 5.43 36.46
N ARG A 308 31.10 5.16 36.83
CA ARG A 308 31.56 4.60 38.09
C ARG A 308 31.73 5.76 39.05
N LEU A 309 30.85 5.91 40.04
CA LEU A 309 31.07 6.82 41.17
C LEU A 309 30.73 6.14 42.50
N THR A 310 31.60 6.41 43.44
CA THR A 310 31.96 5.65 44.63
C THR A 310 31.23 6.10 45.91
N ARG A 311 31.05 5.12 46.83
CA ARG A 311 31.02 5.18 48.32
C ARG A 311 29.85 5.84 49.08
N ARG A 312 29.19 4.96 49.86
CA ARG A 312 28.85 4.98 51.32
C ARG A 312 27.92 6.06 51.91
N ASN A 313 26.76 5.61 52.42
CA ASN A 313 26.31 5.60 53.83
C ASN A 313 24.80 5.20 53.85
N SER A 314 24.42 3.99 54.29
CA SER A 314 24.08 3.54 55.66
C SER A 314 22.67 3.91 56.15
N LEU A 315 22.03 2.92 56.81
CA LEU A 315 20.76 2.92 57.59
C LEU A 315 19.52 2.40 56.82
N THR A 316 19.24 1.09 56.85
CA THR A 316 18.44 0.31 57.83
C THR A 316 16.93 0.60 57.77
N GLN A 317 16.13 -0.32 57.24
CA GLN A 317 15.16 -1.11 58.03
C GLN A 317 14.55 -2.24 57.19
N THR A 318 14.35 -3.37 57.85
CA THR A 318 13.80 -4.63 57.38
C THR A 318 12.27 -4.55 57.24
N ASP A 319 11.66 -5.30 56.30
CA ASP A 319 10.79 -6.44 56.64
C ASP A 319 10.06 -7.03 55.41
N ASN A 320 10.13 -8.37 55.37
CA ASN A 320 9.21 -9.37 54.82
C ASN A 320 8.87 -9.44 53.32
N PHE A 321 9.40 -10.52 52.74
CA PHE A 321 8.76 -11.33 51.71
C PHE A 321 7.32 -11.71 52.12
N ASP A 322 6.37 -11.60 51.19
CA ASP A 322 5.47 -12.71 50.90
C ASP A 322 4.64 -12.54 49.60
N HIS A 323 4.59 -13.65 48.87
CA HIS A 323 3.57 -14.09 47.92
C HIS A 323 3.35 -13.40 46.55
N LEU A 324 3.89 -14.10 45.53
CA LEU A 324 3.26 -14.37 44.23
C LEU A 324 1.73 -14.52 44.30
N LYS A 325 1.02 -13.78 43.44
CA LYS A 325 -0.16 -14.27 42.70
C LYS A 325 -0.32 -13.50 41.38
N LEU A 326 -0.08 -14.21 40.29
CA LEU A 326 -0.57 -13.87 38.95
C LEU A 326 -2.10 -13.97 38.96
N GLN A 327 -2.79 -12.89 38.60
CA GLN A 327 -4.17 -12.97 38.15
C GLN A 327 -4.27 -12.40 36.73
N GLN A 328 -4.63 -13.31 35.80
CA GLN A 328 -5.13 -13.00 34.48
C GLN A 328 -6.42 -12.20 34.61
N ASN A 329 -6.46 -10.98 34.09
CA ASN A 329 -7.71 -10.27 33.85
C ASN A 329 -8.07 -10.35 32.37
N ASN A 330 -9.06 -11.21 32.07
CA ASN A 330 -9.88 -11.16 30.87
C ASN A 330 -10.71 -9.87 30.88
N LEU A 331 -10.49 -8.98 29.91
CA LEU A 331 -11.34 -7.82 29.66
C LEU A 331 -12.27 -8.13 28.49
N VAL A 332 -13.53 -8.45 28.83
CA VAL A 332 -14.67 -8.49 27.91
C VAL A 332 -15.18 -7.06 27.74
N PHE A 333 -15.13 -6.51 26.52
CA PHE A 333 -15.75 -5.20 26.23
C PHE A 333 -17.17 -5.39 25.69
N LYS A 334 -18.17 -4.92 26.45
CA LYS A 334 -19.54 -4.67 25.98
C LYS A 334 -19.59 -3.26 25.39
N THR A 335 -19.88 -3.11 24.11
CA THR A 335 -20.22 -1.81 23.50
C THR A 335 -21.71 -1.79 23.16
N GLY A 336 -22.50 -1.06 23.94
CA GLY A 336 -23.87 -0.71 23.61
C GLY A 336 -23.93 0.72 23.10
N VAL A 337 -24.22 0.90 21.81
CA VAL A 337 -24.63 2.19 21.23
C VAL A 337 -25.85 1.92 20.35
N LYS A 338 -27.00 2.48 20.73
CA LYS A 338 -28.23 2.50 19.92
C LYS A 338 -28.14 3.68 18.96
N LEU A 339 -28.25 3.43 17.66
CA LEU A 339 -28.46 4.44 16.63
C LEU A 339 -29.93 4.38 16.20
N GLU A 340 -30.70 5.43 16.47
CA GLU A 340 -32.03 5.62 15.89
C GLU A 340 -31.88 6.36 14.56
N VAL A 341 -32.43 5.80 13.48
CA VAL A 341 -32.47 6.41 12.14
C VAL A 341 -33.95 6.59 11.77
N PRO A 342 -34.41 7.80 11.39
CA PRO A 342 -35.79 8.02 10.98
C PRO A 342 -36.04 7.41 9.59
N ILE A 343 -37.13 6.66 9.45
CA ILE A 343 -37.57 6.05 8.18
C ILE A 343 -38.52 7.04 7.47
N PHE A 344 -38.14 7.51 6.29
CA PHE A 344 -39.07 8.12 5.33
C PHE A 344 -39.49 7.04 4.32
N THR A 345 -40.78 6.72 4.27
CA THR A 345 -41.38 5.84 3.26
C THR A 345 -41.81 6.65 2.04
N MET A 346 -41.28 6.34 0.85
CA MET A 346 -41.89 6.73 -0.42
C MET A 346 -42.78 5.59 -0.93
N ASP A 347 -44.02 5.95 -1.26
CA ASP A 347 -45.08 5.09 -1.77
C ASP A 347 -44.87 4.84 -3.28
N ASN A 348 -44.69 3.59 -3.67
CA ASN A 348 -44.55 3.17 -5.07
C ASN A 348 -45.83 2.43 -5.49
N SER A 349 -46.80 3.18 -5.98
CA SER A 349 -47.92 2.64 -6.75
C SER A 349 -48.06 3.40 -8.08
N LYS A 350 -48.38 2.64 -9.14
CA LYS A 350 -48.39 2.96 -10.59
C LYS A 350 -47.05 2.67 -11.29
N SER A 351 -46.69 1.42 -11.56
CA SER A 351 -47.21 0.49 -12.59
C SER A 351 -47.14 1.01 -14.03
N ASN A 352 -46.24 0.38 -14.81
CA ASN A 352 -46.38 -0.07 -16.19
C ASN A 352 -47.36 0.68 -17.10
N GLU A 353 -46.84 1.33 -18.15
CA GLU A 353 -47.39 1.21 -19.49
C GLU A 353 -46.40 1.71 -20.57
N LEU A 354 -46.47 1.04 -21.73
CA LEU A 354 -45.93 1.40 -23.05
C LEU A 354 -44.51 0.94 -23.42
N LYS A 355 -44.48 -0.29 -23.95
CA LYS A 355 -43.55 -0.74 -25.02
C LYS A 355 -44.04 -0.24 -26.40
N ASN A 356 -43.07 -0.10 -27.31
CA ASN A 356 -43.15 0.00 -28.77
C ASN A 356 -43.45 1.40 -29.37
N ASN A 357 -42.45 1.97 -30.05
CA ASN A 357 -42.44 2.12 -31.51
C ASN A 357 -41.06 2.59 -32.04
N ASN A 358 -40.63 1.98 -33.14
CA ASN A 358 -39.56 2.45 -34.03
C ASN A 358 -40.00 3.73 -34.77
N TYR A 359 -39.08 4.65 -35.07
CA TYR A 359 -38.84 5.25 -36.39
C TYR A 359 -37.67 6.26 -36.33
N ASP A 360 -36.86 6.27 -37.39
CA ASP A 360 -35.82 7.24 -37.71
C ASP A 360 -36.36 8.69 -37.81
N GLN A 361 -35.58 9.69 -37.39
CA GLN A 361 -35.17 10.85 -38.21
C GLN A 361 -34.36 11.91 -37.43
N GLU A 362 -33.58 12.63 -38.22
CA GLU A 362 -32.58 13.66 -37.93
C GLU A 362 -33.11 14.97 -37.33
N ASP A 363 -32.13 15.76 -36.87
CA ASP A 363 -32.07 17.23 -36.80
C ASP A 363 -32.69 18.03 -35.63
N GLN A 364 -31.75 18.56 -34.83
CA GLN A 364 -31.48 19.98 -34.49
C GLN A 364 -32.58 20.91 -33.90
N TRP A 365 -32.05 21.90 -33.14
CA TRP A 365 -32.67 23.11 -32.54
C TRP A 365 -33.08 22.95 -31.06
N ILE A 366 -32.25 23.37 -30.10
CA ILE A 366 -31.93 24.74 -29.58
C ILE A 366 -32.89 25.22 -28.46
N ASP A 367 -32.25 25.59 -27.34
CA ASP A 367 -32.60 26.46 -26.20
C ASP A 367 -33.87 26.23 -25.34
N LEU A 368 -33.67 26.12 -24.02
CA LEU A 368 -33.76 27.27 -23.10
C LEU A 368 -33.56 26.79 -21.64
N VAL A 369 -32.56 27.37 -20.98
CA VAL A 369 -32.36 27.36 -19.53
C VAL A 369 -32.69 28.75 -19.03
N GLU A 370 -33.64 28.84 -18.10
CA GLU A 370 -33.68 29.87 -17.03
C GLU A 370 -33.38 29.19 -15.70
#